data_AF-A0A7X0U643-F1
#
_entry.id   AF-A0A7X0U643-F1
#
_cell.length_a   1.000
_cell.length_b   1.000
_cell.length_c   1.000
_cell.angle_alpha   90.00
_cell.angle_beta   90.00
_cell.angle_gamma   90.00
#
_symmetry.space_group_name_H-M   'P 1'
#
loop_
_entity.id
_entity.type
_entity.pdbx_description
1 polymer ?
#
loop_
_entity_poly.entity_id
_entity_poly.type
_entity_poly.pdbx_seq_one_letter_code
_entity_poly.pdbx_strand_id
1 'polypeptide(L)'
;MLLGRQRRSVTVYEYEDGRLVRAVTTHDPEWTDEDLGYAKAHRRNEFDKCPGCGLPLSETTDPENEGRYEAPPPMRCHACTPLEHRKSEYTESPPGLLFRVYLKVKKALVRT
;
A
#
# COMPACT_ATOMS: atom_id res chain seq x y z
N MET A 1 8.29 8.16 -9.04
CA MET A 1 7.73 7.46 -10.21
C MET A 1 6.52 6.68 -9.72
N LEU A 2 5.30 7.18 -9.92
CA LEU A 2 4.11 6.44 -9.49
C LEU A 2 3.82 5.35 -10.53
N LEU A 3 3.56 4.13 -10.05
CA LEU A 3 3.24 2.94 -10.86
C LEU A 3 4.28 2.51 -11.91
N GLY A 4 5.54 2.94 -11.76
CA GLY A 4 6.64 2.49 -12.64
C GLY A 4 6.64 3.09 -14.05
N ARG A 5 5.79 4.10 -14.34
CA ARG A 5 5.77 4.80 -15.63
C ARG A 5 7.03 5.64 -15.83
N GLN A 6 7.76 5.39 -16.92
CA GLN A 6 8.87 6.27 -17.33
C GLN A 6 8.31 7.57 -17.93
N ARG A 7 8.58 8.70 -17.27
CA ARG A 7 8.20 10.03 -17.76
C ARG A 7 9.05 10.40 -18.98
N ARG A 8 8.42 10.99 -19.98
CA ARG A 8 9.10 11.58 -21.13
C ARG A 8 9.21 13.09 -20.97
N SER A 9 10.26 13.66 -21.57
CA SER A 9 10.44 15.10 -21.71
C SER A 9 10.90 15.41 -23.13
N VAL A 10 10.40 16.49 -23.69
CA VAL A 10 10.75 16.99 -25.02
C VAL A 10 11.25 18.41 -24.88
N THR A 11 12.45 18.69 -25.38
CA THR A 11 12.99 20.05 -25.44
C THR A 11 12.89 20.58 -26.87
N VAL A 12 12.22 21.71 -27.03
CA VAL A 12 12.10 22.43 -28.31
C VAL A 12 13.03 23.63 -28.28
N TYR A 13 13.85 23.80 -29.31
CA TYR A 13 14.81 24.89 -29.46
C TYR A 13 14.38 25.79 -30.61
N GLU A 14 14.31 27.10 -30.40
CA GLU A 14 14.03 28.11 -31.42
C GLU A 14 15.31 28.90 -31.71
N TYR A 15 15.63 29.07 -32.99
CA TYR A 15 16.83 29.76 -33.47
C TYR A 15 16.44 30.90 -34.42
N GLU A 16 17.10 32.05 -34.26
CA GLU A 16 17.02 33.20 -35.17
C GLU A 16 18.44 33.56 -35.62
N ASP A 17 18.65 33.75 -36.92
CA ASP A 17 19.97 34.04 -37.53
C ASP A 17 21.08 33.07 -37.07
N GLY A 18 20.74 31.79 -36.89
CA GLY A 18 21.66 30.75 -36.43
C GLY A 18 22.02 30.82 -34.94
N ARG A 19 21.41 31.72 -34.17
CA ARG A 19 21.57 31.83 -32.71
C ARG A 19 20.36 31.27 -31.99
N LEU A 20 20.60 30.50 -30.94
CA LEU A 20 19.54 29.99 -30.07
C LEU A 20 18.90 31.17 -29.33
N VAL A 21 17.60 31.40 -29.54
CA VAL A 21 16.84 32.46 -28.87
C VAL A 21 15.92 31.92 -27.78
N ARG A 22 15.52 30.64 -27.85
CA ARG A 22 14.65 30.02 -26.85
C ARG A 22 14.86 28.52 -26.76
N ALA A 23 14.76 27.97 -25.56
CA ALA A 23 14.65 26.53 -25.32
C ALA A 23 13.52 26.26 -24.32
N VAL A 24 12.57 25.39 -24.68
CA VAL A 24 11.43 25.02 -23.83
C VAL A 24 11.42 23.52 -23.63
N THR A 25 11.57 23.06 -22.39
CA THR A 25 11.43 21.66 -22.03
C THR A 25 10.03 21.39 -21.48
N THR A 26 9.25 20.58 -22.19
CA THR A 26 7.95 20.10 -21.75
C THR A 26 8.10 18.69 -21.20
N HIS A 27 7.47 18.41 -20.07
CA HIS A 27 7.45 17.09 -19.44
C HIS A 27 6.05 16.52 -19.50
N ASP A 28 5.96 15.19 -19.57
CA ASP A 28 4.69 14.52 -19.27
C ASP A 28 4.20 14.96 -17.87
N PRO A 29 2.87 15.07 -17.68
CA PRO A 29 2.30 15.37 -16.38
C PRO A 29 2.74 14.32 -15.35
N GLU A 30 2.93 14.78 -14.12
CA GLU A 30 3.32 13.91 -13.01
C GLU A 30 2.22 12.89 -12.67
N TRP A 31 0.96 13.33 -12.79
CA TRP A 31 -0.23 12.52 -12.60
C TRP A 31 -1.04 12.49 -13.89
N THR A 32 -1.30 11.29 -14.39
CA THR A 32 -2.22 11.09 -15.50
C THR A 32 -3.67 11.13 -15.00
N ASP A 33 -4.61 11.30 -15.93
CA ASP A 33 -6.03 11.20 -15.61
C ASP A 33 -6.40 9.81 -15.05
N GLU A 34 -5.70 8.77 -15.51
CA GLU A 34 -5.83 7.41 -15.00
C GLU A 34 -5.37 7.29 -13.55
N ASP A 35 -4.20 7.85 -13.21
CA ASP A 35 -3.70 7.86 -11.83
C ASP A 35 -4.69 8.54 -10.88
N LEU A 36 -5.24 9.69 -11.31
CA LEU A 36 -6.27 10.41 -10.58
C LEU A 36 -7.57 9.60 -10.49
N GLY A 37 -7.93 8.88 -11.54
CA GLY A 37 -9.06 7.95 -11.57
C GLY A 37 -8.94 6.87 -10.50
N TYR A 38 -7.79 6.19 -10.43
CA TYR A 38 -7.53 5.18 -9.40
C TYR A 38 -7.53 5.77 -7.99
N ALA A 39 -6.91 6.93 -7.78
CA ALA A 39 -6.91 7.58 -6.47
C ALA A 39 -8.32 7.95 -6.00
N LYS A 40 -9.17 8.48 -6.89
CA LYS A 40 -10.57 8.80 -6.60
C LYS A 40 -11.40 7.54 -6.33
N ALA A 41 -11.23 6.49 -7.13
CA ALA A 41 -11.92 5.22 -6.94
C ALA A 41 -11.54 4.56 -5.60
N HIS A 42 -10.24 4.55 -5.27
CA HIS A 42 -9.76 4.05 -3.99
C HIS A 42 -10.38 4.84 -2.82
N ARG A 43 -10.37 6.18 -2.90
CA ARG A 43 -11.00 7.03 -1.89
C ARG A 43 -12.48 6.74 -1.74
N ARG A 44 -13.22 6.58 -2.85
CA ARG A 44 -14.65 6.22 -2.82
C ARG A 44 -14.87 4.87 -2.15
N ASN A 45 -14.06 3.87 -2.48
CA ASN A 45 -14.11 2.54 -1.86
C ASN A 45 -13.88 2.59 -0.34
N GLU A 46 -12.92 3.39 0.13
CA GLU A 46 -12.68 3.54 1.57
C GLU A 46 -13.87 4.21 2.28
N PHE A 47 -14.51 5.21 1.65
CA PHE A 47 -15.72 5.83 2.20
C PHE A 47 -16.95 4.94 2.18
N ASP A 48 -16.98 3.94 1.31
CA ASP A 48 -18.09 2.99 1.21
C ASP A 48 -17.95 1.81 2.17
N LYS A 49 -16.93 1.80 3.04
CA LYS A 49 -16.75 0.75 4.05
C LYS A 49 -17.34 1.14 5.40
N CYS A 50 -17.90 0.16 6.10
CA CYS A 50 -18.34 0.31 7.48
C CYS A 50 -17.12 0.60 8.38
N PRO A 51 -17.13 1.66 9.22
CA PRO A 51 -16.00 2.03 10.06
C PRO A 51 -15.72 1.03 11.19
N GLY A 52 -16.67 0.13 11.48
CA GLY A 52 -16.52 -0.93 12.49
C GLY A 52 -15.89 -2.20 11.92
N CYS A 53 -16.52 -2.82 10.93
CA CYS A 53 -16.09 -4.12 10.39
C CYS A 53 -15.26 -4.03 9.10
N GLY A 54 -15.21 -2.88 8.43
CA GLY A 54 -14.44 -2.68 7.19
C GLY A 54 -15.07 -3.28 5.92
N LEU A 55 -16.25 -3.89 6.02
CA LEU A 55 -17.00 -4.44 4.88
C LEU A 55 -17.81 -3.35 4.15
N PRO A 56 -18.27 -3.58 2.90
CA PRO A 56 -19.03 -2.59 2.14
C PRO A 56 -20.35 -2.21 2.81
N LEU A 57 -20.63 -0.91 2.96
CA LEU A 57 -21.84 -0.36 3.56
C LEU A 57 -23.09 -0.79 2.79
N SER A 58 -23.02 -0.82 1.46
CA SER A 58 -24.10 -1.28 0.60
C SER A 58 -24.56 -2.71 0.91
N GLU A 59 -23.67 -3.56 1.40
CA GLU A 59 -23.99 -4.93 1.84
C GLU A 59 -24.40 -4.95 3.31
N THR A 60 -23.61 -4.32 4.20
CA THR A 60 -23.82 -4.43 5.66
C THR A 60 -25.04 -3.68 6.17
N THR A 61 -25.58 -2.74 5.38
CA THR A 61 -26.80 -1.99 5.72
C THR A 61 -28.04 -2.47 4.97
N ASP A 62 -27.90 -3.51 4.15
CA ASP A 62 -29.03 -4.15 3.48
C ASP A 62 -29.88 -4.93 4.51
N PRO A 63 -31.18 -4.61 4.67
CA PRO A 63 -32.07 -5.33 5.57
C PRO A 63 -32.16 -6.83 5.28
N GLU A 64 -31.90 -7.28 4.05
CA GLU A 64 -31.87 -8.71 3.70
C GLU A 64 -30.68 -9.46 4.33
N ASN A 65 -29.72 -8.74 4.89
CA ASN A 65 -28.55 -9.29 5.58
C ASN A 65 -28.68 -9.39 7.10
N GLU A 66 -29.82 -8.99 7.66
CA GLU A 66 -30.11 -9.13 9.09
C GLU A 66 -29.95 -10.60 9.54
N GLY A 67 -29.10 -10.83 10.55
CA GLY A 67 -28.83 -12.17 11.08
C GLY A 67 -28.01 -13.11 10.19
N ARG A 68 -27.47 -12.64 9.06
CA ARG A 68 -26.68 -13.47 8.12
C ARG A 68 -25.17 -13.44 8.37
N TYR A 69 -24.68 -12.52 9.19
CA TYR A 69 -23.27 -12.41 9.54
C TYR A 69 -22.90 -13.30 10.72
N GLU A 70 -21.76 -14.00 10.62
CA GLU A 70 -21.14 -14.76 11.70
C GLU A 70 -19.73 -14.21 11.97
N ALA A 71 -19.40 -14.01 13.25
CA ALA A 71 -18.06 -13.66 13.69
C ALA A 71 -17.35 -14.89 14.25
N PRO A 72 -16.34 -15.47 13.55
CA PRO A 72 -15.63 -16.63 14.05
C PRO A 72 -14.78 -16.28 15.29
N PRO A 73 -14.37 -17.30 16.07
CA PRO A 73 -13.41 -17.10 17.16
C PRO A 73 -12.12 -16.42 16.69
N PRO A 74 -11.41 -15.69 17.57
CA PRO A 74 -10.19 -14.98 17.21
C PRO A 74 -9.11 -15.93 16.68
N MET A 75 -8.44 -15.53 15.59
CA MET A 75 -7.31 -16.26 15.03
C MET A 75 -5.99 -15.82 15.69
N ARG A 76 -5.17 -16.80 16.10
CA ARG A 76 -3.83 -16.53 16.64
C ARG A 76 -2.80 -16.38 15.51
N CYS A 77 -2.07 -15.27 15.51
CA CYS A 77 -0.90 -15.13 14.64
C CYS A 77 0.34 -15.82 15.23
N HIS A 78 0.80 -16.89 14.58
CA HIS A 78 2.00 -17.63 14.99
C HIS A 78 3.30 -16.83 14.83
N ALA A 79 3.32 -15.79 13.99
CA ALA A 79 4.46 -14.89 13.87
C ALA A 79 4.47 -13.82 14.98
N CYS A 80 3.30 -13.28 15.36
CA CYS A 80 3.22 -12.28 16.43
C CYS A 80 3.47 -12.90 17.81
N THR A 81 3.10 -14.16 18.04
CA THR A 81 3.36 -14.84 19.32
C THR A 81 4.83 -14.71 19.78
N PRO A 82 5.84 -15.22 19.05
CA PRO A 82 7.24 -15.10 19.47
C PRO A 82 7.73 -13.65 19.45
N LEU A 83 7.14 -12.78 18.62
CA LEU A 83 7.46 -11.36 18.59
C LEU A 83 7.07 -10.66 19.89
N GLU A 84 5.85 -10.90 20.40
CA GLU A 84 5.37 -10.34 21.66
C GLU A 84 6.13 -10.90 22.86
N HIS A 85 6.41 -12.22 22.87
CA HIS A 85 7.30 -12.80 23.89
C HIS A 85 8.67 -12.10 23.87
N ARG A 86 9.27 -11.93 22.69
CA ARG A 86 10.56 -11.25 22.56
C ARG A 86 10.49 -9.78 22.98
N LYS A 87 9.40 -9.05 22.69
CA LYS A 87 9.24 -7.67 23.18
C LYS A 87 9.20 -7.62 24.71
N SER A 88 8.47 -8.55 25.34
CA SER A 88 8.31 -8.57 26.80
C SER A 88 9.64 -8.77 27.53
N GLU A 89 10.59 -9.49 26.93
CA GLU A 89 11.96 -9.68 27.46
C GLU A 89 12.78 -8.39 27.55
N TYR A 90 12.43 -7.33 26.79
CA TYR A 90 13.20 -6.09 26.66
C TYR A 90 12.48 -4.87 27.22
N THR A 91 11.50 -5.08 28.12
CA THR A 91 10.69 -3.99 28.69
C THR A 91 11.52 -2.94 29.43
N GLU A 92 12.65 -3.33 30.05
CA GLU A 92 13.57 -2.42 30.76
C GLU A 92 14.71 -1.89 29.89
N SER A 93 14.72 -2.22 28.59
CA SER A 93 15.75 -1.77 27.65
C SER A 93 15.48 -0.35 27.12
N PRO A 94 16.49 0.33 26.52
CA PRO A 94 16.29 1.63 25.90
C PRO A 94 15.19 1.62 24.83
N PRO A 95 14.47 2.74 24.63
CA PRO A 95 13.45 2.84 23.59
C PRO A 95 14.08 2.80 22.18
N GLY A 96 13.26 2.52 21.17
CA GLY A 96 13.69 2.46 19.77
C GLY A 96 14.20 1.09 19.30
N LEU A 97 14.03 0.04 20.11
CA LEU A 97 14.30 -1.33 19.68
C LEU A 97 13.30 -1.79 18.61
N LEU A 98 13.82 -2.26 17.48
CA LEU A 98 13.03 -2.79 16.38
C LEU A 98 13.06 -4.32 16.41
N PHE A 99 11.89 -4.94 16.62
CA PHE A 99 11.74 -6.38 16.63
C PHE A 99 11.27 -6.86 15.25
N ARG A 100 11.89 -7.94 14.76
CA ARG A 100 11.52 -8.58 13.49
C ARG A 100 11.23 -10.06 13.72
N VAL A 101 10.26 -10.60 12.99
CA VAL A 101 9.97 -12.02 12.93
C VAL A 101 10.22 -12.52 11.51
N TYR A 102 10.74 -13.73 11.37
CA TYR A 102 10.96 -14.39 10.09
C TYR A 102 10.43 -15.81 10.14
N LEU A 103 9.95 -16.30 9.00
CA LEU A 103 9.52 -17.69 8.87
C LEU A 103 10.76 -18.58 8.80
N LYS A 104 10.87 -19.54 9.71
CA LYS A 104 11.94 -20.56 9.65
C LYS A 104 11.63 -21.52 8.51
N VAL A 105 12.43 -21.50 7.45
CA VAL A 105 12.34 -22.53 6.40
C VAL A 105 12.77 -23.86 7.02
N LYS A 106 11.94 -24.91 6.90
CA LYS A 106 12.34 -26.25 7.31
C LYS A 106 13.54 -26.67 6.44
N LYS A 107 14.66 -27.01 7.08
CA LYS A 107 15.80 -27.65 6.39
C LYS A 107 15.26 -28.96 5.82
N ALA A 108 15.03 -29.03 4.51
CA ALA A 108 14.73 -30.30 3.86
C ALA A 108 15.92 -31.22 4.14
N LEU A 109 15.68 -32.32 4.84
CA LEU A 109 16.66 -33.38 5.05
C LEU A 109 17.11 -33.86 3.67
N VAL A 110 18.32 -33.49 3.27
CA VAL A 110 19.06 -34.17 2.21
C VAL A 110 19.26 -35.60 2.72
N ARG A 111 18.43 -36.52 2.25
CA ARG A 111 18.65 -37.96 2.41
C ARG A 111 19.77 -38.32 1.43
N THR A 112 20.99 -38.44 1.96
CA THR A 112 22.09 -39.17 1.32
C THR A 112 21.93 -40.66 1.55
#